data_AF-A0A523XKY1-F1
#
_entry.id   AF-A0A523XKY1-F1
#
_cell.length_a   1.000
_cell.length_b   1.000
_cell.length_c   1.000
_cell.angle_alpha   90.00
_cell.angle_beta   90.00
_cell.angle_gamma   90.00
#
_symmetry.space_group_name_H-M   'P 1'
#
loop_
_entity.id
_entity.type
_entity.pdbx_description
1 polymer ?
#
loop_
_entity_poly.entity_id
_entity_poly.type
_entity_poly.pdbx_seq_one_letter_code
_entity_poly.pdbx_strand_id
1 'polypeptide(L)' 'MRIFPFCIVPFIWLIILGLLGLWIWMLVDCIKREEKNFPSLGENTKLIWILIIILTQWIGAIIYYFMVKQKMDKSSS' A
#
# COMPACT_ATOMS: atom_id res chain seq x y z
N MET A 1 -7.85 39.21 -6.22
CA MET A 1 -7.60 38.05 -5.34
C MET A 1 -7.90 36.73 -6.08
N ARG A 2 -7.06 36.31 -7.04
CA ARG A 2 -7.27 35.06 -7.84
C ARG A 2 -6.02 34.18 -7.98
N ILE A 3 -4.90 34.55 -7.35
CA ILE A 3 -3.60 33.84 -7.45
C ILE A 3 -3.51 32.67 -6.45
N PHE A 4 -4.18 32.76 -5.29
CA PHE A 4 -4.11 31.75 -4.23
C PHE A 4 -4.38 30.29 -4.65
N PRO A 5 -5.37 29.97 -5.51
CA PRO A 5 -5.59 28.58 -5.93
C PRO A 5 -4.52 28.07 -6.91
N PHE A 6 -3.79 28.96 -7.60
CA PHE A 6 -2.85 28.56 -8.65
C PHE A 6 -1.61 27.83 -8.11
N CYS A 7 -1.18 28.14 -6.87
CA CYS A 7 -0.04 27.47 -6.24
C CYS A 7 -0.43 26.21 -5.44
N ILE A 8 -1.67 26.13 -4.96
CA ILE A 8 -2.12 25.02 -4.11
C ILE A 8 -2.48 23.78 -4.94
N VAL A 9 -3.11 23.97 -6.10
CA VAL A 9 -3.52 22.88 -7.00
C VAL A 9 -2.35 22.00 -7.47
N PRO A 10 -1.20 22.53 -7.95
CA PRO A 10 -0.08 21.68 -8.36
C PRO A 10 0.55 20.95 -7.16
N PHE A 11 0.52 21.56 -5.96
CA PHE A 11 1.05 20.94 -4.75
C PHE A 11 0.22 19.73 -4.31
N ILE A 12 -1.12 19.84 -4.38
CA ILE A 12 -2.04 18.74 -4.13
C ILE A 12 -1.84 17.63 -5.16
N TRP A 13 -1.67 17.98 -6.44
CA TRP A 13 -1.40 17.02 -7.51
C TRP A 13 -0.10 16.25 -7.29
N LEU A 14 0.97 16.92 -6.84
CA LEU A 14 2.24 16.30 -6.48
C LEU A 14 2.09 15.29 -5.33
N ILE A 15 1.30 15.63 -4.31
CA ILE A 15 0.99 14.73 -3.20
C ILE A 15 0.24 13.50 -3.70
N ILE A 16 -0.81 13.68 -4.51
CA ILE A 16 -1.59 12.57 -5.08
C ILE A 16 -0.69 11.65 -5.93
N LEU A 17 0.20 12.21 -6.75
CA LEU A 17 1.18 11.44 -7.52
C LEU A 17 2.10 10.63 -6.61
N GLY A 18 2.56 11.23 -5.51
CA GLY A 18 3.38 10.57 -4.50
C GLY A 18 2.65 9.41 -3.82
N LEU A 19 1.37 9.60 -3.44
CA LEU A 19 0.53 8.55 -2.88
C LEU A 19 0.28 7.41 -3.88
N LEU A 20 0.07 7.72 -5.15
CA LEU A 20 -0.05 6.71 -6.21
C LEU A 20 1.24 5.92 -6.38
N GLY A 21 2.40 6.60 -6.36
CA GLY A 21 3.71 5.94 -6.39
C GLY A 21 3.90 5.00 -5.19
N LEU A 22 3.51 5.44 -3.99
CA LEU A 22 3.55 4.63 -2.78
C LEU A 22 2.63 3.40 -2.88
N TRP A 23 1.43 3.58 -3.44
CA TRP A 23 0.49 2.50 -3.66
C TRP A 23 1.04 1.44 -4.64
N ILE A 24 1.57 1.87 -5.79
CA ILE A 24 2.20 0.98 -6.78
C ILE A 24 3.40 0.27 -6.15
N TRP A 25 4.23 0.98 -5.38
CA TRP A 25 5.38 0.38 -4.72
C TRP A 25 4.97 -0.73 -3.76
N MET A 26 3.91 -0.54 -2.98
CA MET A 26 3.37 -1.56 -2.08
C MET A 26 2.76 -2.75 -2.82
N LEU A 27 2.15 -2.51 -3.98
CA LEU A 27 1.66 -3.57 -4.85
C LEU A 27 2.81 -4.41 -5.43
N VAL A 28 3.90 -3.75 -5.85
CA VAL A 28 5.14 -4.43 -6.29
C VAL A 28 5.79 -5.20 -5.14
N ASP A 29 5.85 -4.65 -3.92
CA ASP A 29 6.35 -5.37 -2.73
C ASP A 29 5.52 -6.63 -2.48
N CYS A 30 4.20 -6.51 -2.54
CA CYS A 30 3.27 -7.63 -2.34
C CYS A 30 3.43 -8.73 -3.41
N ILE A 31 3.72 -8.37 -4.66
CA ILE A 31 3.97 -9.33 -5.75
C ILE A 31 5.36 -9.98 -5.62
N LYS A 32 6.40 -9.21 -5.27
CA LYS A 32 7.77 -9.73 -5.10
C LYS A 32 7.91 -10.57 -3.84
N ARG A 33 7.07 -10.34 -2.82
CA ARG A 33 7.07 -11.13 -1.59
C ARG A 33 6.61 -12.56 -1.87
N GLU A 34 7.33 -13.51 -1.30
CA GLU A 34 7.00 -14.93 -1.40
C GLU A 34 5.80 -15.26 -0.50
N GLU A 35 4.92 -16.14 -0.98
CA GLU A 35 3.66 -16.53 -0.33
C GLU A 35 3.86 -17.09 1.08
N LYS A 36 4.98 -17.78 1.30
CA LYS A 36 5.45 -18.32 2.58
C LYS A 36 5.66 -17.27 3.69
N ASN A 37 5.84 -16.00 3.35
CA ASN A 37 6.02 -14.91 4.31
C ASN A 37 4.72 -14.19 4.67
N PHE A 38 3.59 -14.58 4.06
CA PHE A 38 2.30 -14.04 4.43
C PHE A 38 1.78 -14.78 5.67
N PRO A 39 1.08 -14.08 6.58
CA PRO A 39 0.46 -14.75 7.71
C PRO A 39 -0.48 -15.83 7.18
N SER A 40 -0.10 -17.08 7.41
CA SER A 40 -0.70 -18.31 6.85
C SER A 40 -2.23 -18.30 6.87
N LEU A 41 -2.85 -17.84 5.79
CA LEU A 41 -4.31 -17.78 5.60
C LEU A 41 -4.79 -18.69 4.46
N GLY A 42 -3.97 -19.64 4.01
CA GLY A 42 -4.30 -20.61 2.96
C GLY A 42 -3.63 -20.34 1.61
N GLU A 43 -3.86 -21.23 0.64
CA GLU A 43 -3.16 -21.30 -0.65
C GLU A 43 -3.26 -20.04 -1.51
N ASN A 44 -4.19 -19.11 -1.22
CA ASN A 44 -4.44 -17.91 -2.02
C ASN A 44 -4.16 -16.59 -1.28
N THR A 45 -3.48 -16.64 -0.14
CA THR A 45 -3.29 -15.47 0.74
C THR A 45 -2.67 -14.26 0.01
N LYS A 46 -1.68 -14.51 -0.86
CA LYS A 46 -1.03 -13.48 -1.67
C LYS A 46 -2.01 -12.82 -2.64
N LEU A 47 -2.84 -13.61 -3.33
CA LEU A 47 -3.84 -13.10 -4.26
C LEU A 47 -4.90 -12.26 -3.54
N ILE A 48 -5.36 -12.69 -2.35
CA ILE A 48 -6.27 -11.89 -1.52
C ILE A 48 -5.66 -10.53 -1.19
N TRP A 49 -4.40 -10.49 -0.75
CA TRP A 49 -3.74 -9.22 -0.41
C TRP A 49 -3.54 -8.31 -1.61
N ILE A 50 -3.18 -8.86 -2.76
CA ILE A 50 -3.10 -8.10 -4.02
C ILE A 50 -4.47 -7.51 -4.36
N LEU A 51 -5.55 -8.31 -4.24
CA LEU A 51 -6.91 -7.85 -4.54
C LEU A 51 -7.37 -6.75 -3.57
N ILE A 52 -7.07 -6.89 -2.28
CA ILE A 52 -7.33 -5.86 -1.27
C ILE A 52 -6.58 -4.58 -1.64
N ILE A 53 -5.27 -4.64 -1.87
CA ILE A 53 -4.45 -3.46 -2.23
C ILE A 53 -4.99 -2.81 -3.50
N ILE A 54 -5.43 -3.59 -4.49
CA ILE A 54 -6.02 -3.07 -5.73
C ILE A 54 -7.34 -2.35 -5.49
N LEU A 55 -8.27 -2.99 -4.78
CA LEU A 55 -9.63 -2.47 -4.55
C LEU A 55 -9.67 -1.30 -3.58
N THR A 56 -8.82 -1.32 -2.54
CA THR A 56 -8.76 -0.25 -1.52
C THR A 56 -7.68 0.78 -1.78
N GLN A 57 -6.90 0.63 -2.85
CA GLN A 57 -5.84 1.57 -3.25
C GLN A 57 -4.91 1.92 -2.05
N TRP A 58 -4.79 3.20 -1.74
CA TRP A 58 -3.99 3.78 -0.67
C TRP A 58 -4.41 3.29 0.73
N ILE A 59 -5.71 3.03 0.97
CA ILE A 59 -6.18 2.39 2.21
C ILE A 59 -5.61 0.97 2.33
N GLY A 60 -5.62 0.21 1.23
CA GLY A 60 -5.11 -1.16 1.20
C GLY A 60 -3.61 -1.24 1.46
N ALA A 61 -2.85 -0.28 0.92
CA ALA A 61 -1.42 -0.15 1.18
C ALA A 61 -1.11 0.11 2.67
N ILE A 62 -1.89 0.98 3.33
CA ILE A 62 -1.73 1.26 4.77
C ILE A 62 -2.06 0.01 5.59
N ILE A 63 -3.17 -0.67 5.28
CA ILE A 63 -3.58 -1.90 5.99
C ILE A 63 -2.52 -3.00 5.78
N TYR A 64 -1.99 -3.16 4.56
CA TYR A 64 -0.91 -4.10 4.27
C TYR A 64 0.33 -3.82 5.09
N TYR A 65 0.73 -2.55 5.19
CA TYR A 65 1.88 -2.14 5.99
C TYR A 65 1.69 -2.54 7.47
N PHE A 66 0.53 -2.24 8.05
CA PHE A 66 0.28 -2.56 9.46
C PHE A 66 0.10 -4.06 9.72
N MET A 67 -0.69 -4.76 8.90
CA MET A 67 -1.03 -6.16 9.17
C MET A 67 0.02 -7.15 8.69
N VAL A 68 0.68 -6.93 7.55
CA VAL A 68 1.66 -7.87 6.99
C VAL A 68 3.05 -7.56 7.53
N LYS A 69 3.45 -6.28 7.57
CA LYS A 69 4.80 -5.91 8.00
C LYS A 69 5.01 -5.99 9.51
N GLN A 70 4.05 -5.59 10.35
CA GLN A 70 4.23 -5.72 11.82
C GLN A 70 4.14 -7.15 12.32
N LYS A 71 3.36 -8.01 11.65
CA LYS A 71 3.12 -9.38 12.14
C LYS A 71 4.36 -10.26 12.00
N MET A 72 5.30 -9.90 11.12
CA MET A 72 6.62 -10.53 11.04
C MET A 72 7.50 -10.19 12.25
N ASP A 73 7.45 -8.97 12.77
CA ASP A 73 8.30 -8.50 13.87
C ASP A 73 7.98 -9.22 15.19
N LYS A 74 6.74 -9.72 15.33
CA LYS A 74 6.27 -10.42 16.53
C LYS A 74 6.40 -11.95 16.50
N SER A 75 6.91 -12.55 15.42
CA SER A 75 7.07 -14.01 15.34
C SER A 75 8.44 -14.52 15.80
N SER A 76 9.34 -13.64 16.27
CA SER A 76 10.65 -14.00 16.83
C SER A 76 10.87 -13.54 18.28
N SER A 77 9.81 -13.28 19.04
CA SER A 77 9.88 -13.05 20.50
C SER A 77 8.98 -14.02 21.25
#